data_AF-A0AAP6JHV1-F1
#
_entry.id   AF-A0AAP6JHV1-F1
#
_cell.length_a   1.000
_cell.length_b   1.000
_cell.length_c   1.000
_cell.angle_alpha   90.00
_cell.angle_beta   90.00
_cell.angle_gamma   90.00
#
_symmetry.space_group_name_H-M   'P 1'
#
loop_
_entity.id
_entity.type
_entity.pdbx_description
1 polymer ?
#
loop_
_entity_poly.entity_id
_entity_poly.type
_entity_poly.pdbx_seq_one_letter_code
_entity_poly.pdbx_strand_id
1 'polypeptide(L)'
;MQSIPLAMKTLLGVLVAQVLIILAGLLLLGWDLLGVPLAFGLPLGNFLAWTGMMTLAAIALMGSPSGRVWQMSAWIVLAMAIAWLPFSLVIFDHPTFSGTTSFWWSIWVYYSLAMIVVPLALLLFNGMVRLWWRFSNRRHLIGR
;
A
#
# COMPACT_ATOMS: atom_id res chain seq x y z
N MET A 1 -9.63 29.87 10.63
CA MET A 1 -8.98 28.58 10.33
C MET A 1 -10.07 27.51 10.17
N GLN A 2 -10.32 27.01 8.96
CA GLN A 2 -11.32 25.94 8.78
C GLN A 2 -10.75 24.64 9.36
N SER A 3 -11.39 24.12 10.40
CA SER A 3 -11.00 22.87 11.04
C SER A 3 -11.12 21.72 10.02
N ILE A 4 -10.06 20.93 9.89
CA ILE A 4 -10.09 19.72 9.05
C ILE A 4 -11.22 18.81 9.56
N PRO A 5 -12.12 18.32 8.69
CA PRO A 5 -13.21 17.44 9.10
C PRO A 5 -12.69 16.21 9.85
N LEU A 6 -13.36 15.79 10.92
CA LEU A 6 -12.94 14.66 11.76
C LEU A 6 -12.63 13.41 10.92
N ALA A 7 -13.50 13.07 9.97
CA ALA A 7 -13.31 11.95 9.04
C ALA A 7 -12.01 12.01 8.23
N MET A 8 -11.55 13.22 7.87
CA MET A 8 -10.32 13.44 7.12
C MET A 8 -9.09 13.30 8.02
N LYS A 9 -9.20 13.67 9.31
CA LYS A 9 -8.17 13.37 10.32
C LYS A 9 -8.05 11.87 10.58
N THR A 10 -9.18 11.16 10.66
CA THR A 10 -9.20 9.70 10.87
C THR A 10 -8.57 8.97 9.69
N LEU A 11 -8.92 9.34 8.45
CA LEU A 11 -8.33 8.76 7.25
C LEU A 11 -6.81 9.00 7.20
N LEU A 12 -6.38 10.22 7.50
CA LEU A 12 -4.96 10.56 7.54
C LEU A 12 -4.23 9.76 8.64
N GLY A 13 -4.84 9.62 9.82
CA GLY A 13 -4.30 8.81 10.91
C GLY A 13 -4.15 7.34 10.53
N VAL A 14 -5.15 6.76 9.86
CA VAL A 14 -5.09 5.38 9.34
C VAL A 14 -4.00 5.23 8.30
N LEU A 15 -3.89 6.17 7.34
CA LEU A 15 -2.83 6.12 6.33
C LEU A 15 -1.43 6.21 6.93
N VAL A 16 -1.23 7.13 7.89
CA VAL A 16 0.05 7.26 8.60
C VAL A 16 0.36 5.99 9.39
N ALA A 17 -0.61 5.44 10.12
CA ALA A 17 -0.42 4.18 10.84
C ALA A 17 -0.07 3.02 9.90
N GLN A 18 -0.74 2.91 8.73
CA GLN A 18 -0.44 1.88 7.75
C GLN A 18 0.95 2.04 7.13
N VAL A 19 1.36 3.26 6.78
CA VAL A 19 2.71 3.53 6.29
C VAL A 19 3.73 3.18 7.36
N LEU A 20 3.48 3.50 8.63
CA LEU A 20 4.35 3.12 9.74
C LEU A 20 4.41 1.60 9.93
N ILE A 21 3.32 0.86 9.77
CA ILE A 21 3.30 -0.62 9.84
C ILE A 21 4.10 -1.22 8.67
N ILE A 22 3.97 -0.67 7.47
CA ILE A 22 4.75 -1.10 6.30
C ILE A 22 6.23 -0.79 6.50
N LEU A 23 6.57 0.42 6.94
CA LEU A 23 7.95 0.81 7.22
C LEU A 23 8.54 -0.03 8.36
N ALA A 24 7.77 -0.32 9.41
CA ALA A 24 8.17 -1.23 10.47
C ALA A 24 8.39 -2.65 9.94
N GLY A 25 7.49 -3.16 9.09
CA GLY A 25 7.66 -4.46 8.43
C GLY A 25 8.88 -4.51 7.50
N LEU A 26 9.14 -3.45 6.73
CA LEU A 26 10.31 -3.29 5.86
C LEU A 26 11.63 -3.12 6.63
N LEU A 27 11.59 -2.42 7.78
CA LEU A 27 12.74 -2.32 8.70
C LEU A 27 13.02 -3.66 9.37
N LEU A 28 11.96 -4.38 9.78
CA LEU A 28 12.04 -5.73 10.33
C LEU A 28 12.35 -6.78 9.27
N LEU A 29 12.21 -6.48 7.98
CA LEU A 29 12.66 -7.31 6.88
C LEU A 29 14.20 -7.43 6.81
N GLY A 30 14.91 -6.40 7.28
CA GLY A 30 16.35 -6.50 7.60
C GLY A 30 16.60 -7.36 8.86
N TRP A 31 15.60 -7.47 9.73
CA TRP A 31 15.58 -8.31 10.93
C TRP A 31 15.07 -9.73 10.64
N ASP A 32 14.57 -10.06 9.45
CA ASP A 32 14.28 -11.44 9.06
C ASP A 32 15.58 -12.22 8.76
N LEU A 33 16.74 -11.53 8.75
CA LEU A 33 18.07 -12.13 9.01
C LEU A 33 18.32 -12.46 10.50
N LEU A 34 17.44 -12.03 11.40
CA LEU A 34 17.55 -12.06 12.87
C LEU A 34 16.25 -12.63 13.52
N GLY A 35 15.73 -13.75 13.01
CA GLY A 35 15.39 -14.89 13.87
C GLY A 35 14.10 -14.91 14.73
N VAL A 36 13.06 -14.11 14.47
CA VAL A 36 11.74 -14.29 15.15
C VAL A 36 10.70 -14.90 14.20
N PRO A 37 10.61 -16.25 14.13
CA PRO A 37 9.62 -16.92 13.28
C PRO A 37 8.20 -16.83 13.88
N LEU A 38 7.21 -16.52 13.03
CA LEU A 38 5.80 -16.78 13.36
C LEU A 38 5.47 -18.27 13.21
N ALA A 39 4.24 -18.65 13.58
CA ALA A 39 3.68 -19.94 13.20
C ALA A 39 3.88 -20.19 11.68
N PHE A 40 4.26 -21.42 11.33
CA PHE A 40 4.64 -21.84 9.96
C PHE A 40 5.97 -21.31 9.44
N GLY A 41 6.84 -20.76 10.30
CA GLY A 41 8.17 -20.27 9.90
C GLY A 41 8.12 -18.98 9.07
N LEU A 42 6.97 -18.30 9.07
CA LEU A 42 6.77 -17.10 8.30
C LEU A 42 7.46 -15.92 9.00
N PRO A 43 8.31 -15.14 8.30
CA PRO A 43 9.01 -14.05 8.95
C PRO A 43 8.03 -12.94 9.35
N LEU A 44 8.07 -12.48 10.61
CA LEU A 44 7.11 -11.50 11.14
C LEU A 44 7.13 -10.18 10.35
N GLY A 45 8.31 -9.75 9.88
CA GLY A 45 8.46 -8.56 9.04
C GLY A 45 7.65 -8.67 7.76
N ASN A 46 7.78 -9.79 7.04
CA ASN A 46 7.01 -10.09 5.84
C ASN A 46 5.50 -10.10 6.05
N PHE A 47 5.02 -10.68 7.16
CA PHE A 47 3.59 -10.70 7.47
C PHE A 47 3.03 -9.29 7.72
N LEU A 48 3.75 -8.46 8.48
CA LEU A 48 3.36 -7.08 8.76
C LEU A 48 3.38 -6.22 7.49
N ALA A 49 4.41 -6.38 6.65
CA ALA A 49 4.48 -5.70 5.37
C ALA A 49 3.29 -6.11 4.46
N TRP A 50 3.00 -7.40 4.37
CA TRP A 50 1.90 -7.93 3.56
C TRP A 50 0.54 -7.38 4.00
N THR A 51 0.24 -7.44 5.31
CA THR A 51 -1.03 -6.91 5.85
C THR A 51 -1.16 -5.40 5.65
N GLY A 52 -0.06 -4.65 5.79
CA GLY A 52 0.00 -3.23 5.47
C GLY A 52 -0.33 -2.94 4.00
N MET A 53 0.31 -3.66 3.07
CA MET A 53 0.07 -3.52 1.62
C MET A 53 -1.35 -3.88 1.22
N MET A 54 -1.91 -4.98 1.74
CA MET A 54 -3.31 -5.36 1.49
C MET A 54 -4.28 -4.29 1.99
N THR A 55 -4.02 -3.73 3.17
CA THR A 55 -4.88 -2.69 3.74
C THR A 55 -4.86 -1.43 2.87
N LEU A 56 -3.68 -0.97 2.43
CA LEU A 56 -3.55 0.17 1.52
C LEU A 56 -4.31 -0.07 0.20
N ALA A 57 -4.14 -1.25 -0.41
CA ALA A 57 -4.84 -1.61 -1.63
C ALA A 57 -6.36 -1.64 -1.45
N ALA A 58 -6.85 -2.17 -0.33
CA ALA A 58 -8.28 -2.20 -0.01
C ALA A 58 -8.85 -0.79 0.18
N ILE A 59 -8.14 0.10 0.90
CA ILE A 59 -8.56 1.51 1.06
C ILE A 59 -8.57 2.21 -0.30
N ALA A 60 -7.58 1.97 -1.17
CA ALA A 60 -7.53 2.52 -2.51
C ALA A 60 -8.74 2.08 -3.35
N LEU A 61 -9.12 0.80 -3.25
CA LEU A 61 -10.29 0.23 -3.92
C LEU A 61 -11.61 0.85 -3.41
N MET A 62 -11.80 0.93 -2.09
CA MET A 62 -12.98 1.56 -1.49
C MET A 62 -13.06 3.07 -1.79
N GLY A 63 -11.91 3.72 -1.95
CA GLY A 63 -11.82 5.13 -2.31
C GLY A 63 -12.03 5.43 -3.80
N SER A 64 -11.95 4.41 -4.66
CA SER A 64 -11.99 4.56 -6.12
C SER A 64 -13.35 5.10 -6.59
N PRO A 65 -13.37 6.11 -7.48
CA PRO A 65 -14.58 6.53 -8.18
C PRO A 65 -15.21 5.36 -8.93
N SER A 66 -16.52 5.42 -9.17
CA SER A 66 -17.31 4.41 -9.90
C SER A 66 -16.98 4.26 -11.39
N GLY A 67 -15.79 4.71 -11.82
CA GLY A 67 -15.28 4.51 -13.17
C GLY A 67 -14.63 3.14 -13.32
N ARG A 68 -14.99 2.44 -14.41
CA ARG A 68 -14.52 1.08 -14.72
C ARG A 68 -13.00 0.94 -14.69
N VAL A 69 -12.26 1.91 -15.25
CA VAL A 69 -10.78 1.88 -15.29
C VAL A 69 -10.16 2.00 -13.90
N TRP A 70 -10.65 2.92 -13.07
CA TRP A 70 -10.11 3.16 -11.73
C TRP A 70 -10.39 1.98 -10.80
N GLN A 71 -11.61 1.43 -10.84
CA GLN A 71 -11.93 0.22 -10.08
C GLN A 71 -11.09 -0.96 -10.54
N MET A 72 -10.92 -1.18 -11.85
CA MET A 72 -10.06 -2.26 -12.36
C MET A 72 -8.62 -2.10 -11.88
N SER A 73 -8.07 -0.88 -11.92
CA SER A 73 -6.71 -0.64 -11.44
C SER A 73 -6.54 -0.95 -9.94
N ALA A 74 -7.52 -0.58 -9.10
CA ALA A 74 -7.48 -0.87 -7.68
C ALA A 74 -7.67 -2.37 -7.36
N TRP A 75 -8.48 -3.08 -8.15
CA TRP A 75 -8.61 -4.53 -8.07
C TRP A 75 -7.32 -5.26 -8.42
N ILE A 76 -6.64 -4.83 -9.49
CA ILE A 76 -5.34 -5.39 -9.88
C ILE A 76 -4.33 -5.20 -8.74
N VAL A 77 -4.25 -4.00 -8.17
CA VAL A 77 -3.35 -3.72 -7.04
C VAL A 77 -3.66 -4.60 -5.83
N LEU A 78 -4.94 -4.81 -5.51
CA LEU A 78 -5.35 -5.70 -4.42
C LEU A 78 -4.94 -7.16 -4.71
N ALA A 79 -5.18 -7.65 -5.93
CA ALA A 79 -4.78 -8.99 -6.33
C ALA A 79 -3.26 -9.19 -6.25
N MET A 80 -2.49 -8.19 -6.69
CA MET A 80 -1.03 -8.21 -6.61
C MET A 80 -0.52 -8.18 -5.15
N ALA A 81 -1.19 -7.43 -4.26
CA ALA A 81 -0.88 -7.38 -2.83
C ALA A 81 -1.18 -8.73 -2.14
N ILE A 82 -2.29 -9.39 -2.49
CA ILE A 82 -2.60 -10.74 -2.01
C ILE A 82 -1.52 -11.73 -2.46
N ALA A 83 -1.14 -11.68 -3.74
CA ALA A 83 -0.11 -12.54 -4.32
C ALA A 83 1.31 -12.23 -3.83
N TRP A 84 1.55 -11.08 -3.20
CA TRP A 84 2.88 -10.67 -2.77
C TRP A 84 3.52 -11.64 -1.77
N LEU A 85 2.77 -12.08 -0.76
CA LEU A 85 3.33 -12.98 0.26
C LEU A 85 3.76 -14.35 -0.31
N PRO A 86 2.91 -15.10 -1.05
CA PRO A 86 3.37 -16.36 -1.64
C PRO A 86 4.51 -16.16 -2.64
N PHE A 87 4.49 -15.07 -3.42
CA PHE A 87 5.59 -14.71 -4.31
C PHE A 87 6.91 -14.47 -3.55
N SER A 88 6.83 -13.74 -2.44
CA SER A 88 7.95 -13.46 -1.55
C SER A 88 8.57 -14.76 -1.02
N LEU A 89 7.75 -15.69 -0.52
CA LEU A 89 8.20 -16.98 -0.02
C LEU A 89 8.89 -17.83 -1.10
N VAL A 90 8.35 -17.87 -2.33
CA VAL A 90 8.95 -18.61 -3.45
C VAL A 90 10.30 -18.01 -3.87
N ILE A 91 10.43 -16.68 -3.86
CA ILE A 91 11.70 -16.03 -4.20
C ILE A 91 12.78 -16.31 -3.15
N PHE A 92 12.45 -16.25 -1.87
CA PHE A 92 13.41 -16.50 -0.80
C PHE A 92 13.94 -17.94 -0.78
N ASP A 93 13.15 -18.90 -1.24
CA ASP A 93 13.55 -20.31 -1.39
C ASP A 93 14.34 -20.57 -2.68
N HIS A 94 14.50 -19.57 -3.56
CA HIS A 94 15.19 -19.77 -4.83
C HIS A 94 16.71 -19.87 -4.61
N PRO A 95 17.39 -20.92 -5.15
CA PRO A 95 18.81 -21.19 -4.86
C PRO A 95 19.76 -20.09 -5.34
N THR A 96 19.35 -19.27 -6.32
CA THR A 96 20.14 -18.11 -6.80
C THR A 96 19.79 -16.80 -6.08
N PHE A 97 19.01 -16.86 -5.01
CA PHE A 97 18.79 -15.73 -4.09
C PHE A 97 20.02 -15.59 -3.17
N SER A 98 21.11 -15.05 -3.73
CA SER A 98 22.39 -14.93 -3.03
C SER A 98 22.58 -13.55 -2.37
N GLY A 99 21.55 -13.04 -1.69
CA GLY A 99 21.57 -11.73 -1.05
C GLY A 99 21.28 -10.55 -1.98
N THR A 100 21.72 -9.35 -1.58
CA THR A 100 21.27 -8.05 -2.11
C THR A 100 21.70 -7.74 -3.54
N THR A 101 22.63 -8.51 -4.10
CA THR A 101 23.10 -8.37 -5.49
C THR A 101 22.39 -9.31 -6.46
N SER A 102 21.53 -10.21 -5.97
CA SER A 102 20.83 -11.15 -6.83
C SER A 102 19.73 -10.47 -7.65
N PHE A 103 19.54 -10.96 -8.88
CA PHE A 103 18.43 -10.51 -9.74
C PHE A 103 17.06 -10.67 -9.07
N TRP A 104 16.87 -11.79 -8.35
CA TRP A 104 15.65 -12.08 -7.60
C TRP A 104 15.42 -11.12 -6.45
N TRP A 105 16.49 -10.68 -5.76
CA TRP A 105 16.39 -9.60 -4.78
C TRP A 105 15.91 -8.30 -5.42
N SER A 106 16.49 -7.91 -6.56
CA SER A 106 16.06 -6.70 -7.27
C SER A 106 14.58 -6.77 -7.68
N ILE A 107 14.15 -7.90 -8.27
CA ILE A 107 12.74 -8.13 -8.61
C ILE A 107 11.85 -7.98 -7.37
N TRP A 108 12.21 -8.65 -6.28
CA TRP A 108 11.43 -8.64 -5.06
C TRP A 108 11.31 -7.23 -4.45
N VAL A 109 12.41 -6.47 -4.45
CA VAL A 109 12.41 -5.07 -4.00
C VAL A 109 11.53 -4.19 -4.90
N TYR A 110 11.68 -4.27 -6.23
CA TYR A 110 10.87 -3.46 -7.15
C TYR A 110 9.38 -3.80 -7.05
N TYR A 111 9.06 -5.09 -6.91
CA TYR A 111 7.68 -5.53 -6.74
C TYR A 111 7.09 -5.03 -5.43
N SER A 112 7.83 -5.11 -4.32
CA SER A 112 7.43 -4.58 -3.02
C SER A 112 7.21 -3.06 -3.04
N LEU A 113 8.11 -2.32 -3.67
CA LEU A 113 7.98 -0.88 -3.86
C LEU A 113 6.73 -0.53 -4.68
N ALA A 114 6.46 -1.27 -5.76
CA ALA A 114 5.27 -1.06 -6.58
C ALA A 114 3.97 -1.24 -5.76
N MET A 115 3.93 -2.26 -4.88
CA MET A 115 2.77 -2.52 -4.02
C MET A 115 2.52 -1.45 -2.97
N ILE A 116 3.49 -0.57 -2.71
CA ILE A 116 3.34 0.57 -1.80
C ILE A 116 3.00 1.82 -2.60
N VAL A 117 3.80 2.13 -3.62
CA VAL A 117 3.73 3.39 -4.37
C VAL A 117 2.43 3.48 -5.17
N VAL A 118 2.02 2.40 -5.84
CA VAL A 118 0.82 2.43 -6.71
C VAL A 118 -0.47 2.69 -5.91
N PRO A 119 -0.81 1.95 -4.84
CA PRO A 119 -2.00 2.25 -4.07
C PRO A 119 -1.94 3.64 -3.39
N LEU A 120 -0.76 4.10 -2.95
CA LEU A 120 -0.61 5.47 -2.44
C LEU A 120 -0.91 6.52 -3.51
N ALA A 121 -0.39 6.35 -4.73
CA ALA A 121 -0.67 7.25 -5.85
C ALA A 121 -2.17 7.26 -6.20
N LEU A 122 -2.83 6.10 -6.21
CA LEU A 122 -4.28 5.99 -6.41
C LEU A 122 -5.06 6.75 -5.33
N LEU A 123 -4.65 6.62 -4.07
CA LEU A 123 -5.29 7.32 -2.95
C LEU A 123 -5.14 8.85 -3.07
N LEU A 124 -3.93 9.32 -3.37
CA LEU A 124 -3.64 10.75 -3.55
C LEU A 124 -4.45 11.33 -4.72
N PHE A 125 -4.47 10.64 -5.85
CA PHE A 125 -5.22 11.05 -7.03
C PHE A 125 -6.72 11.14 -6.73
N ASN A 126 -7.29 10.10 -6.09
CA ASN A 126 -8.69 10.10 -5.68
C ASN A 126 -9.02 11.25 -4.71
N GLY A 127 -8.10 11.56 -3.79
CA GLY A 127 -8.20 12.71 -2.89
C GLY A 127 -8.24 14.03 -3.64
N MET A 128 -7.32 14.22 -4.60
CA MET A 128 -7.25 15.43 -5.44
C MET A 128 -8.50 15.63 -6.29
N VAL A 129 -9.01 14.57 -6.94
CA VAL A 129 -10.24 14.63 -7.75
C VAL A 129 -11.43 15.05 -6.90
N ARG A 130 -11.60 14.48 -5.70
CA ARG A 130 -12.70 14.83 -4.78
C ARG A 130 -12.60 16.27 -4.28
N LEU A 131 -11.38 16.74 -3.98
CA LEU A 131 -11.14 18.13 -3.59
C LEU A 131 -11.48 19.09 -4.74
N TRP A 132 -11.00 18.79 -5.95
CA TRP A 132 -11.27 19.60 -7.14
C TRP A 132 -12.77 19.70 -7.42
N TRP A 133 -13.50 18.57 -7.36
CA TRP A 133 -14.95 18.56 -7.53
C TRP A 133 -15.66 19.45 -6.48
N ARG A 134 -15.27 19.36 -5.20
CA ARG A 134 -15.81 20.22 -4.13
C ARG A 134 -15.51 21.70 -4.37
N PHE A 135 -14.31 22.05 -4.82
CA PHE A 135 -13.95 23.43 -5.14
C PHE A 135 -14.72 23.97 -6.35
N SER A 136 -14.93 23.15 -7.38
CA SER A 136 -15.74 23.53 -8.55
C SER A 136 -17.18 23.79 -8.15
N ASN A 137 -17.78 22.90 -7.34
CA ASN A 137 -19.18 23.03 -6.95
C ASN A 137 -19.43 24.24 -6.03
N ARG A 138 -18.49 24.61 -5.16
CA ARG A 138 -18.58 25.83 -4.35
C ARG A 138 -18.51 27.10 -5.18
N ARG A 139 -17.71 27.14 -6.26
CA ARG A 139 -17.63 28.30 -7.15
C ARG A 139 -18.96 28.58 -7.86
N HIS A 140 -19.71 27.53 -8.21
CA HIS A 140 -21.05 27.70 -8.80
C HIS A 140 -22.09 28.24 -7.82
N LEU A 141 -21.93 28.03 -6.52
CA LEU A 141 -22.88 28.50 -5.50
C LEU A 141 -22.62 29.94 -5.02
N ILE A 142 -21.41 30.47 -5.24
CA ILE A 142 -21.03 31.85 -4.83
C ILE A 142 -21.12 32.83 -6.02
N GLY A 143 -21.18 32.31 -7.26
CA GLY A 143 -21.38 33.10 -8.48
C GLY A 143 -22.84 33.33 -8.88
N ARG A 144 -23.79 33.17 -7.96
CA ARG A 144 -25.21 33.54 -8.11
C ARG A 144 -25.63 34.46 -6.98
#